data_AF-A0AAU9STN0-F1
#
_entry.id   AF-A0AAU9STN0-F1
#
_cell.length_a   1.000
_cell.length_b   1.000
_cell.length_c   1.000
_cell.angle_alpha   90.00
_cell.angle_beta   90.00
_cell.angle_gamma   90.00
#
_symmetry.space_group_name_H-M   'P 1'
#
loop_
_entity.id
_entity.type
_entity.pdbx_description
1 polymer ?
#
loop_
_entity_poly.entity_id
_entity_poly.type
_entity_poly.pdbx_seq_one_letter_code
_entity_poly.pdbx_strand_id
1 'polypeptide(L)'
;MDQEDFIEEIVDSTDSEETVAEIQSPPLCRMCLEEDGELTHLGCSCEGKLNLAHEQCVIKWFTSKQNKICEFCKKEAGNVIGDFNFKGLSGVNLIFICFALFILFGLISLLALHLFSG
;
A
#
# COMPACT_ATOMS: atom_id res chain seq x y z
N MET A 1 -17.70 57.02 -31.49
CA MET A 1 -16.73 57.30 -32.56
C MET A 1 -15.37 57.17 -31.95
N ASP A 2 -15.09 56.01 -31.36
CA ASP A 2 -14.73 54.75 -32.05
C ASP A 2 -13.30 54.96 -32.59
N GLN A 3 -12.32 54.15 -32.26
CA GLN A 3 -12.34 52.69 -32.40
C GLN A 3 -11.14 52.12 -31.65
N GLU A 4 -11.29 50.89 -31.13
CA GLU A 4 -10.19 50.07 -30.64
C GLU A 4 -9.21 49.76 -31.79
N ASP A 5 -7.91 49.80 -31.51
CA ASP A 5 -6.88 49.05 -32.25
C ASP A 5 -5.67 48.94 -31.30
N PHE A 6 -5.44 47.74 -30.78
CA PHE A 6 -4.64 46.68 -31.39
C PHE A 6 -3.23 46.77 -30.80
N ILE A 7 -2.99 45.91 -29.81
CA ILE A 7 -1.64 45.59 -29.37
C ILE A 7 -1.01 44.86 -30.56
N GLU A 8 -0.26 45.59 -31.37
CA GLU A 8 0.67 45.04 -32.35
C GLU A 8 2.05 44.89 -31.71
N GLU A 9 2.82 43.93 -32.23
CA GLU A 9 4.25 43.67 -32.01
C GLU A 9 4.64 42.92 -30.72
N ILE A 10 5.37 41.78 -30.70
CA ILE A 10 6.14 40.94 -31.68
C ILE A 10 6.21 39.55 -30.96
N VAL A 11 6.16 38.36 -31.56
CA VAL A 11 7.15 37.73 -32.44
C VAL A 11 6.54 36.50 -33.15
N ASP A 12 6.42 36.64 -34.47
CA ASP A 12 6.44 35.63 -35.55
C ASP A 12 7.82 34.96 -35.58
N SER A 13 8.10 33.70 -35.89
CA SER A 13 7.50 32.66 -36.72
C SER A 13 8.35 31.41 -36.48
N THR A 14 7.77 30.24 -36.26
CA THR A 14 8.28 28.99 -36.87
C THR A 14 7.10 28.06 -37.08
N ASP A 15 6.68 27.98 -38.34
CA ASP A 15 5.96 26.87 -38.92
C ASP A 15 6.82 25.60 -38.75
N SER A 16 6.57 24.89 -37.66
CA SER A 16 6.98 23.51 -37.50
C SER A 16 5.88 22.82 -36.75
N GLU A 17 5.29 21.82 -37.38
CA GLU A 17 4.55 20.73 -36.74
C GLU A 17 5.47 20.02 -35.73
N GLU A 18 5.90 20.71 -34.69
CA GLU A 18 6.49 20.09 -33.52
C GLU A 18 5.32 19.59 -32.71
N THR A 19 4.97 18.32 -32.96
CA THR A 19 4.28 17.50 -31.97
C THR A 19 4.97 17.77 -30.64
N VAL A 20 4.30 18.52 -29.75
CA VAL A 20 4.74 18.70 -28.38
C VAL A 20 4.64 17.29 -27.80
N ALA A 21 5.73 16.54 -27.93
CA ALA A 21 5.87 15.23 -27.34
C ALA A 21 5.82 15.50 -25.86
N GLU A 22 4.61 15.38 -25.31
CA GLU A 22 4.33 15.38 -23.89
C GLU A 22 5.39 14.49 -23.26
N ILE A 23 6.36 15.09 -22.57
CA ILE A 23 7.39 14.35 -21.86
C ILE A 23 6.66 13.69 -20.70
N GLN A 24 6.00 12.57 -20.98
CA GLN A 24 5.30 11.77 -20.00
C GLN A 24 6.39 11.16 -19.12
N SER A 25 6.75 11.88 -18.07
CA SER A 25 7.61 11.37 -17.00
C SER A 25 7.12 9.96 -16.64
N PRO A 26 8.02 8.97 -16.55
CA PRO A 26 7.63 7.60 -16.25
C PRO A 26 6.76 7.54 -14.99
N PRO A 27 5.78 6.62 -14.94
CA PRO A 27 4.96 6.46 -13.76
C PRO A 27 5.86 6.04 -12.58
N LEU A 28 5.87 6.85 -11.52
CA LEU A 28 6.57 6.54 -10.27
C LEU A 28 5.61 5.81 -9.33
N CYS A 29 6.11 4.83 -8.58
CA CYS A 29 5.34 4.24 -7.49
C CYS A 29 5.03 5.31 -6.43
N ARG A 30 3.76 5.59 -6.14
CA ARG A 30 3.37 6.64 -5.17
C ARG A 30 3.85 6.36 -3.72
N MET A 31 4.15 5.10 -3.40
CA MET A 31 4.52 4.68 -2.05
C MET A 31 6.02 4.76 -1.76
N CYS A 32 6.87 4.43 -2.73
CA CYS A 32 8.34 4.51 -2.58
C CYS A 32 8.99 5.59 -3.45
N LEU A 33 8.25 6.20 -4.38
CA LEU A 33 8.73 7.24 -5.30
C LEU A 33 9.87 6.78 -6.22
N GLU A 34 9.91 5.48 -6.53
CA GLU A 34 10.88 4.87 -7.43
C GLU A 34 10.20 4.39 -8.73
N GLU A 35 10.96 4.34 -9.83
CA GLU A 35 10.55 3.81 -11.14
C GLU A 35 10.86 2.31 -11.29
N ASP A 36 11.64 1.76 -10.34
CA ASP A 36 12.19 0.42 -10.43
C ASP A 36 11.15 -0.64 -10.06
N GLY A 37 10.59 -1.28 -11.10
CA GLY A 37 9.77 -2.48 -10.96
C GLY A 37 8.48 -2.44 -11.77
N GLU A 38 7.77 -3.57 -11.77
CA GLU A 38 6.46 -3.64 -12.38
C GLU A 38 5.42 -2.94 -11.50
N LEU A 39 4.81 -1.89 -12.04
CA LEU A 39 3.69 -1.21 -11.41
C LEU A 39 2.41 -1.98 -11.67
N THR A 40 1.66 -2.22 -10.61
CA THR A 40 0.33 -2.82 -10.68
C THR A 40 -0.74 -1.78 -10.43
N HIS A 41 -1.89 -1.98 -11.08
CA HIS A 41 -3.08 -1.20 -10.80
C HIS A 41 -3.67 -1.61 -9.46
N LEU A 42 -4.01 -0.66 -8.59
CA LEU A 42 -4.66 -0.95 -7.31
C LEU A 42 -6.13 -1.39 -7.50
N GLY A 43 -6.76 -1.01 -8.62
CA GLY A 43 -8.16 -1.35 -8.89
C GLY A 43 -9.14 -0.57 -8.01
N CYS A 44 -8.77 0.66 -7.62
CA CYS A 44 -9.65 1.62 -6.96
C CYS A 44 -10.04 2.73 -7.95
N SER A 45 -10.98 3.64 -7.61
CA SER A 45 -11.36 4.74 -8.52
C SER A 45 -10.40 5.93 -8.54
N CYS A 46 -9.12 5.71 -8.20
CA CYS A 46 -8.10 6.73 -8.39
C CYS A 46 -7.68 6.80 -9.86
N GLU A 47 -7.28 7.98 -10.32
CA GLU A 47 -6.88 8.23 -11.70
C GLU A 47 -5.36 8.48 -11.81
N GLY A 48 -4.81 8.21 -12.99
CA GLY A 48 -3.40 8.42 -13.30
C GLY A 48 -2.44 7.70 -12.35
N LYS A 49 -1.40 8.41 -11.91
CA LYS A 49 -0.33 7.89 -11.04
C LYS A 49 -0.83 7.43 -9.66
N LEU A 50 -2.02 7.83 -9.24
CA LEU A 50 -2.61 7.40 -7.96
C LEU A 50 -3.15 5.97 -7.99
N ASN A 51 -3.35 5.40 -9.18
CA ASN A 51 -3.82 4.03 -9.35
C ASN A 51 -2.66 3.02 -9.55
N LEU A 52 -1.41 3.47 -9.54
CA LEU A 52 -0.23 2.66 -9.85
C LEU A 52 0.74 2.61 -8.67
N ALA A 53 1.16 1.41 -8.28
CA ALA A 53 2.24 1.20 -7.32
C ALA A 53 2.86 -0.19 -7.51
N HIS A 54 4.07 -0.42 -7.00
CA HIS A 54 4.67 -1.75 -7.01
C HIS A 54 3.84 -2.72 -6.18
N GLU A 55 3.75 -3.98 -6.62
CA GLU A 55 3.05 -5.04 -5.90
C GLU A 55 3.55 -5.17 -4.45
N GLN A 56 4.86 -5.13 -4.24
CA GLN A 56 5.47 -5.19 -2.91
C GLN A 56 5.09 -3.99 -2.02
N CYS A 57 5.00 -2.79 -2.61
CA CYS A 57 4.56 -1.59 -1.91
C CYS A 57 3.09 -1.69 -1.51
N VAL A 58 2.23 -2.15 -2.43
CA VAL A 58 0.81 -2.41 -2.23
C VAL A 58 0.61 -3.40 -1.08
N ILE A 59 1.30 -4.54 -1.11
CA ILE A 59 1.22 -5.56 -0.05
C ILE A 59 1.62 -4.96 1.30
N LYS A 60 2.77 -4.28 1.39
CA LYS A 60 3.24 -3.67 2.65
C LYS A 60 2.26 -2.64 3.19
N TRP A 61 1.75 -1.77 2.34
CA TRP A 61 0.81 -0.70 2.71
C TRP A 61 -0.51 -1.26 3.23
N PHE A 62 -1.16 -2.15 2.47
CA PHE A 62 -2.45 -2.72 2.86
C PHE A 62 -2.33 -3.68 4.06
N THR A 63 -1.18 -4.35 4.21
CA THR A 63 -0.86 -5.12 5.43
C THR A 63 -0.74 -4.20 6.65
N SER A 64 -0.03 -3.08 6.54
CA SER A 64 0.08 -2.11 7.63
C SER A 64 -1.27 -1.49 8.00
N LYS A 65 -2.15 -1.31 7.01
CA LYS A 65 -3.47 -0.69 7.19
C LYS A 65 -4.55 -1.68 7.67
N GLN A 66 -4.35 -2.98 7.46
CA GLN A 66 -5.31 -4.07 7.78
C GLN A 66 -6.69 -3.91 7.11
N ASN A 67 -6.77 -3.19 5.99
CA ASN A 67 -7.99 -3.09 5.17
C ASN A 67 -7.62 -2.82 3.73
N LYS A 68 -8.55 -3.04 2.78
CA LYS A 68 -8.35 -2.80 1.34
C LYS A 68 -8.89 -1.45 0.85
N ILE A 69 -9.15 -0.51 1.76
CA ILE A 69 -9.78 0.77 1.40
C ILE A 69 -8.71 1.77 0.95
N CYS A 70 -8.85 2.35 -0.23
CA CYS A 70 -7.98 3.42 -0.70
C CYS A 70 -8.11 4.67 0.19
N GLU A 71 -7.02 5.35 0.50
CA GLU A 71 -7.06 6.55 1.34
C GLU A 71 -7.55 7.80 0.62
N PHE A 72 -7.39 7.87 -0.70
CA PHE A 72 -7.74 9.02 -1.52
C PHE A 72 -9.19 8.95 -1.98
N CYS A 73 -9.55 7.90 -2.72
CA CYS A 73 -10.91 7.75 -3.25
C CYS A 73 -11.89 7.06 -2.30
N LYS A 74 -11.42 6.57 -1.13
CA LYS A 74 -12.22 5.88 -0.09
C LYS A 74 -12.98 4.64 -0.58
N LYS A 75 -12.65 4.12 -1.77
CA LYS A 75 -13.23 2.90 -2.33
C LYS A 75 -12.30 1.70 -2.13
N GLU A 76 -12.88 0.51 -2.17
CA GLU A 76 -12.14 -0.74 -2.10
C GLU A 76 -11.24 -0.93 -3.32
N ALA A 77 -9.99 -1.33 -3.07
CA ALA A 77 -9.01 -1.64 -4.09
C ALA A 77 -9.16 -3.10 -4.52
N GLY A 78 -9.70 -3.33 -5.72
CA GLY A 78 -10.10 -4.66 -6.19
C GLY A 78 -8.96 -5.56 -6.67
N ASN A 79 -7.80 -4.99 -6.99
CA ASN A 79 -6.67 -5.73 -7.57
C ASN A 79 -5.52 -5.96 -6.56
N VAL A 80 -5.86 -5.96 -5.27
CA VAL A 80 -4.92 -6.16 -4.17
C VAL A 80 -5.01 -7.60 -3.68
N ILE A 81 -3.97 -8.37 -3.99
CA ILE A 81 -3.82 -9.79 -3.61
C ILE A 81 -3.26 -9.86 -2.19
N GLY A 82 -3.94 -10.58 -1.30
CA GLY A 82 -3.54 -10.75 0.09
C GLY A 82 -4.72 -10.79 1.06
N ASP A 83 -4.58 -11.64 2.08
CA ASP A 83 -5.48 -11.66 3.24
C ASP A 83 -4.92 -10.71 4.31
N PHE A 84 -5.37 -9.46 4.27
CA PHE A 84 -4.95 -8.42 5.22
C PHE A 84 -5.70 -8.50 6.55
N ASN A 85 -6.60 -9.49 6.71
CA ASN A 85 -7.26 -9.80 7.98
C ASN A 85 -6.40 -10.73 8.86
N PHE A 86 -5.08 -10.75 8.63
CA PHE A 86 -4.16 -11.55 9.43
C PHE A 86 -3.98 -10.92 10.81
N LYS A 87 -4.88 -11.26 11.74
CA LYS A 87 -4.65 -11.10 13.18
C LYS A 87 -3.36 -11.85 13.50
N GLY A 88 -2.29 -11.11 13.76
CA GLY A 88 -0.95 -11.63 13.97
C GLY A 88 -0.85 -12.71 15.03
N LEU A 89 -1.06 -13.96 14.64
CA LEU A 89 -0.53 -15.13 15.34
C LEU A 89 0.95 -15.26 14.94
N SER A 90 1.76 -14.28 15.33
CA SER A 90 3.20 -14.43 15.30
C SER A 90 3.54 -15.63 16.18
N GLY A 91 4.17 -16.66 15.61
CA GLY A 91 4.41 -17.96 16.24
C GLY A 91 5.10 -17.91 17.62
N VAL A 92 5.67 -16.78 18.00
CA VAL A 92 6.15 -16.51 19.37
C VAL A 92 5.03 -16.62 20.41
N ASN A 93 3.81 -16.13 20.13
CA ASN A 93 2.69 -16.21 21.07
C ASN A 93 2.28 -17.67 21.32
N LEU A 94 2.26 -18.51 20.27
CA LEU A 94 1.96 -19.93 20.40
C LEU A 94 3.05 -20.68 21.17
N ILE A 95 4.31 -20.35 20.92
CA ILE A 95 5.45 -20.89 21.67
C ILE A 95 5.35 -20.53 23.15
N PHE A 96 5.06 -19.26 23.49
CA PHE A 96 4.85 -18.83 24.88
C PHE A 96 3.65 -19.52 25.53
N ILE A 97 2.54 -19.70 24.81
CA ILE A 97 1.36 -20.42 25.30
C ILE A 97 1.70 -21.89 25.57
N CYS A 98 2.38 -22.57 24.65
CA CYS A 98 2.80 -23.96 24.82
C CYS A 98 3.72 -24.14 26.03
N PHE A 99 4.69 -23.23 26.23
CA PHE A 99 5.54 -23.24 27.42
C PHE A 99 4.73 -23.04 28.70
N ALA A 100 3.81 -22.08 28.73
CA ALA A 100 2.96 -21.85 29.91
C ALA A 100 2.11 -23.08 30.26
N LEU A 101 1.53 -23.76 29.27
CA LEU A 101 0.75 -24.98 29.47
C LEU A 101 1.60 -26.14 30.00
N PHE A 102 2.82 -26.30 29.49
CA PHE A 102 3.74 -27.34 29.96
C PHE A 102 4.16 -27.12 31.41
N ILE A 103 4.47 -25.88 31.78
CA ILE A 103 4.81 -25.51 33.16
C ILE A 103 3.62 -25.75 34.09
N LEU A 104 2.41 -25.31 33.71
CA LEU A 104 1.20 -25.53 34.52
C LEU A 104 0.92 -27.02 34.71
N PHE A 105 1.02 -27.83 33.66
CA PHE A 105 0.82 -29.28 33.77
C PHE A 105 1.85 -29.93 34.69
N GLY A 106 3.12 -29.51 34.61
CA GLY A 106 4.18 -29.96 35.50
C GLY A 106 3.91 -29.59 36.96
N LEU A 107 3.50 -28.36 37.23
CA LEU A 107 3.16 -27.89 38.58
C LEU A 107 1.95 -28.63 39.16
N ILE A 108 0.90 -28.83 38.36
CA ILE A 108 -0.28 -29.60 38.78
C ILE A 108 0.12 -31.05 39.10
N SER A 109 0.96 -31.66 38.28
CA SER A 109 1.44 -33.03 38.50
C SER A 109 2.27 -33.15 39.78
N LEU A 110 3.15 -32.16 40.06
CA LEU A 110 3.94 -32.12 41.29
C LEU A 110 3.07 -31.90 42.54
N LEU A 111 2.08 -31.01 42.48
CA LEU A 111 1.12 -30.80 43.57
C LEU A 111 0.32 -32.07 43.85
N ALA A 112 -0.13 -32.77 42.81
CA ALA A 112 -0.87 -34.03 42.96
C ALA A 112 -0.03 -35.11 43.65
N LEU A 113 1.25 -35.25 43.31
CA LEU A 113 2.18 -36.17 43.99
C LEU A 113 2.37 -35.81 45.47
N HIS A 114 2.47 -34.53 45.78
CA HIS A 114 2.65 -34.06 47.16
C HIS A 114 1.42 -34.31 48.05
N LEU A 115 0.21 -34.22 47.47
CA LEU A 115 -1.05 -34.51 48.15
C LEU A 115 -1.29 -36.02 48.34
N PHE A 116 -0.73 -36.87 47.48
CA PHE A 116 -0.89 -38.32 47.56
C PHE A 116 0.13 -38.99 48.49
N SER A 117 1.21 -38.29 48.81
CA SER A 117 2.33 -38.81 49.60
C SER A 117 2.29 -38.40 51.08
N GLY A 118 1.20 -37.76 51.53
CA GLY A 118 0.93 -37.41 52.93
C GLY A 118 -0.42 -37.95 53.38
#